data_AF-A0A3P8T1D0-F1
#
_entry.id   AF-A0A3P8T1D0-F1
#
_cell.length_a   1.000
_cell.length_b   1.000
_cell.length_c   1.000
_cell.angle_alpha   90.00
_cell.angle_beta   90.00
_cell.angle_gamma   90.00
#
_symmetry.space_group_name_H-M   'P 1'
#
loop_
_entity.id
_entity.type
_entity.pdbx_description
1 polymer ?
#
loop_
_entity_poly.entity_id
_entity_poly.type
_entity_poly.pdbx_seq_one_letter_code
_entity_poly.pdbx_strand_id
1 'polypeptide(L)'
;MKNRKKHNNEPKKGKFKPGSKKRENKCIITFDDKDRQDYLTGFHKRKVERRKAAVAEIRKKIKEEQIRVREERHKEYIKMLKERTEALADAEDDLEDAITATTESVHYDHPNHTVTVTTISDLDLTGAHLLSPATHQADEGSEAEEKGEEEEEKTNAMPKRAGNPIVNKKIRSLTAALNTYTTKRKRKGKQEGRGRQGRPTDKRPAITESKHKGGKTSKRQRRRQTGKKVHHQD
;
A
#
# COMPACT_ATOMS: atom_id res chain seq x y z
N MET A 1 21.63 59.65 -32.83
CA MET A 1 20.73 58.96 -33.78
C MET A 1 21.50 57.79 -34.39
N LYS A 2 21.10 56.53 -34.15
CA LYS A 2 21.79 55.33 -34.64
C LYS A 2 20.88 54.59 -35.63
N ASN A 3 21.20 54.68 -36.92
CA ASN A 3 20.45 54.03 -38.01
C ASN A 3 20.78 52.54 -38.05
N ARG A 4 19.78 51.69 -37.79
CA ARG A 4 19.88 50.23 -37.95
C ARG A 4 19.40 49.83 -39.35
N LYS A 5 20.34 49.44 -40.24
CA LYS A 5 20.00 48.77 -41.50
C LYS A 5 19.55 47.34 -41.19
N LYS A 6 18.28 47.03 -41.46
CA LYS A 6 17.75 45.66 -41.47
C LYS A 6 18.14 45.00 -42.79
N HIS A 7 18.83 43.85 -42.73
CA HIS A 7 19.07 43.02 -43.91
C HIS A 7 17.94 42.02 -44.05
N ASN A 8 17.09 42.20 -45.06
CA ASN A 8 16.10 41.21 -45.47
C ASN A 8 16.82 40.10 -46.25
N ASN A 9 16.98 38.93 -45.66
CA ASN A 9 17.44 37.72 -46.34
C ASN A 9 16.23 36.96 -46.89
N GLU A 10 15.72 37.40 -48.03
CA GLU A 10 14.83 36.56 -48.84
C GLU A 10 15.66 35.73 -49.82
N PRO A 11 15.50 34.41 -49.89
CA PRO A 11 16.21 33.60 -50.86
C PRO A 11 15.63 33.87 -52.25
N LYS A 12 16.39 34.59 -53.09
CA LYS A 12 16.10 34.74 -54.52
C LYS A 12 16.02 33.35 -55.16
N LYS A 13 14.82 32.91 -55.54
CA LYS A 13 14.63 31.66 -56.28
C LYS A 13 15.22 31.81 -57.69
N GLY A 14 16.42 31.28 -57.89
CA GLY A 14 17.03 31.16 -59.22
C GLY A 14 16.21 30.24 -60.12
N LYS A 15 15.95 30.67 -61.36
CA LYS A 15 15.29 29.85 -62.39
C LYS A 15 16.22 28.68 -62.76
N PHE A 16 15.90 27.46 -62.35
CA PHE A 16 16.67 26.27 -62.73
C PHE A 16 16.36 25.86 -64.18
N LYS A 17 17.38 25.46 -64.95
CA LYS A 17 17.22 24.93 -66.32
C LYS A 17 16.47 23.59 -66.28
N PRO A 18 15.46 23.36 -67.15
CA PRO A 18 14.75 22.08 -67.20
C PRO A 18 15.71 20.99 -67.71
N GLY A 19 16.13 20.09 -66.81
CA GLY A 19 17.03 18.98 -67.15
C GLY A 19 18.12 18.70 -66.12
N SER A 20 18.46 19.66 -65.25
CA SER A 20 19.36 19.40 -64.11
C SER A 20 18.56 18.84 -62.93
N LYS A 21 18.15 17.56 -63.02
CA LYS A 21 17.73 16.82 -61.84
C LYS A 21 18.88 16.91 -60.83
N LYS A 22 18.67 17.64 -59.73
CA LYS A 22 19.62 17.70 -58.62
C LYS A 22 19.78 16.26 -58.14
N ARG A 23 20.85 15.58 -58.55
CA ARG A 23 21.22 14.29 -57.96
C ARG A 23 21.42 14.61 -56.50
N GLU A 24 20.53 14.09 -55.65
CA GLU A 24 20.61 14.31 -54.21
C GLU A 24 22.02 13.92 -53.78
N ASN A 25 22.68 14.83 -53.06
CA ASN A 25 24.03 14.59 -52.58
C ASN A 25 24.03 13.29 -51.77
N LYS A 26 25.08 12.47 -51.93
CA LYS A 26 25.21 11.21 -51.18
C LYS A 26 25.03 11.50 -49.69
N CYS A 27 24.15 10.75 -49.01
CA CYS A 27 23.94 10.86 -47.57
C CYS A 27 25.21 10.35 -46.87
N ILE A 28 26.02 11.28 -46.34
CA ILE A 28 27.21 10.94 -45.58
C ILE A 28 26.78 10.76 -44.13
N ILE A 29 26.74 9.51 -43.68
CA ILE A 29 26.50 9.17 -42.27
C ILE A 29 27.83 9.30 -41.54
N THR A 30 28.05 10.45 -40.92
CA THR A 30 29.17 10.66 -39.98
C THR A 30 28.68 10.41 -38.57
N PHE A 31 29.41 9.61 -37.79
CA PHE A 31 29.16 9.49 -36.37
C PHE A 31 29.90 10.59 -35.63
N ASP A 32 29.25 11.19 -34.62
CA ASP A 32 29.95 12.03 -33.67
C ASP A 32 30.89 11.17 -32.83
N ASP A 33 32.18 11.53 -32.81
CA ASP A 33 33.21 10.76 -32.13
C ASP A 33 32.97 10.66 -30.61
N LYS A 34 32.32 11.66 -30.02
CA LYS A 34 31.95 11.68 -28.60
C LYS A 34 30.89 10.63 -28.29
N ASP A 35 29.81 10.59 -29.08
CA ASP A 35 28.74 9.61 -28.95
C ASP A 35 29.25 8.20 -29.25
N ARG A 36 30.17 8.07 -30.20
CA ARG A 36 30.87 6.81 -30.48
C ARG A 36 31.70 6.35 -29.27
N GLN A 37 32.44 7.25 -28.63
CA GLN A 37 33.22 6.95 -27.43
C GLN A 37 32.32 6.58 -26.24
N ASP A 38 31.24 7.31 -26.01
CA ASP A 38 30.25 7.00 -24.97
C ASP A 38 29.53 5.68 -25.26
N TYR A 39 29.26 5.37 -26.52
CA TYR A 39 28.70 4.08 -26.91
C TYR A 39 29.70 2.94 -26.64
N LEU A 40 30.97 3.10 -27.00
CA LEU A 40 32.00 2.08 -26.81
C LEU A 40 32.40 1.89 -25.33
N THR A 41 32.44 2.96 -24.53
CA THR A 41 32.90 2.88 -23.12
C THR A 41 31.74 2.79 -22.13
N GLY A 42 30.55 3.27 -22.51
CA GLY A 42 29.36 3.39 -21.66
C GLY A 42 28.59 2.10 -21.38
N PHE A 43 29.19 0.91 -21.53
CA PHE A 43 28.52 -0.36 -21.22
C PHE A 43 28.00 -0.42 -19.78
N HIS A 44 28.75 0.14 -18.82
CA HIS A 44 28.29 0.21 -17.43
C HIS A 44 27.07 1.14 -17.29
N LYS A 45 27.08 2.30 -17.96
CA LYS A 45 25.94 3.23 -18.01
C LYS A 45 24.68 2.52 -18.53
N ARG A 46 24.77 1.87 -19.71
CA ARG A 46 23.66 1.10 -20.30
C ARG A 46 23.19 -0.07 -19.43
N LYS A 47 24.09 -0.74 -18.72
CA LYS A 47 23.74 -1.84 -17.81
C LYS A 47 22.96 -1.31 -16.61
N VAL A 48 23.37 -0.17 -16.05
CA VAL A 48 22.67 0.48 -14.94
C VAL A 48 21.31 1.02 -15.41
N GLU A 49 21.24 1.63 -16.58
CA GLU A 49 19.99 2.12 -17.18
C GLU A 49 18.97 1.01 -17.37
N ARG A 50 19.37 -0.11 -17.99
CA ARG A 50 18.49 -1.28 -18.13
C ARG A 50 17.98 -1.81 -16.78
N ARG A 51 18.86 -1.88 -15.77
CA ARG A 51 18.45 -2.28 -14.41
C ARG A 51 17.48 -1.28 -13.79
N LYS A 52 17.73 0.01 -13.97
CA LYS A 52 16.87 1.09 -13.46
C LYS A 52 15.50 1.08 -14.13
N ALA A 53 15.45 0.86 -15.46
CA ALA A 53 14.23 0.72 -16.22
C ALA A 53 13.39 -0.47 -15.73
N ALA A 54 13.99 -1.65 -15.62
CA ALA A 54 13.30 -2.84 -15.10
C ALA A 54 12.75 -2.62 -13.67
N VAL A 55 13.52 -1.97 -12.80
CA VAL A 55 13.07 -1.62 -11.44
C VAL A 55 11.92 -0.60 -11.47
N ALA A 56 11.98 0.39 -12.36
CA ALA A 56 10.93 1.39 -12.52
C ALA A 56 9.62 0.76 -13.02
N GLU A 57 9.69 -0.14 -14.00
CA GLU A 57 8.53 -0.89 -14.51
C GLU A 57 7.89 -1.75 -13.41
N ILE A 58 8.70 -2.48 -12.62
CA ILE A 58 8.19 -3.26 -11.49
C ILE A 58 7.51 -2.36 -10.46
N ARG A 59 8.11 -1.20 -10.13
CA ARG A 59 7.51 -0.24 -9.20
C ARG A 59 6.20 0.35 -9.73
N LYS A 60 6.11 0.62 -11.04
CA LYS A 60 4.90 1.12 -11.69
C LYS A 60 3.76 0.11 -11.55
N LYS A 61 4.01 -1.16 -11.87
CA LYS A 61 3.03 -2.25 -11.70
C LYS A 61 2.56 -2.39 -10.25
N ILE A 62 3.46 -2.35 -9.28
CA ILE A 62 3.08 -2.42 -7.85
C ILE A 62 2.17 -1.25 -7.45
N LYS A 63 2.46 -0.03 -7.93
CA LYS A 63 1.62 1.14 -7.63
C LYS A 63 0.25 1.05 -8.28
N GLU A 64 0.18 0.60 -9.52
CA GLU A 64 -1.08 0.38 -10.23
C GLU A 64 -1.94 -0.64 -9.48
N GLU A 65 -1.38 -1.77 -9.06
CA GLU A 65 -2.09 -2.76 -8.25
C GLU A 65 -2.60 -2.18 -6.91
N GLN A 66 -1.79 -1.36 -6.22
CA GLN A 66 -2.23 -0.69 -4.99
C GLN A 66 -3.38 0.29 -5.22
N ILE A 67 -3.34 1.01 -6.35
CA ILE A 67 -4.40 1.95 -6.72
C ILE A 67 -5.68 1.18 -7.02
N ARG A 68 -5.63 0.10 -7.81
CA ARG A 68 -6.80 -0.74 -8.10
C ARG A 68 -7.45 -1.26 -6.82
N VAL A 69 -6.66 -1.84 -5.92
CA VAL A 69 -7.17 -2.36 -4.63
C VAL A 69 -7.82 -1.24 -3.80
N ARG A 70 -7.26 -0.03 -3.81
CA ARG A 70 -7.84 1.10 -3.09
C ARG A 70 -9.15 1.56 -3.74
N GLU A 71 -9.20 1.62 -5.06
CA GLU A 71 -10.39 2.01 -5.82
C GLU A 71 -11.53 0.99 -5.65
N GLU A 72 -11.24 -0.30 -5.67
CA GLU A 72 -12.22 -1.37 -5.40
C GLU A 72 -12.81 -1.22 -4.00
N ARG A 73 -11.97 -1.10 -2.98
CA ARG A 73 -12.44 -0.84 -1.60
C ARG A 73 -13.24 0.45 -1.48
N HIS A 74 -12.85 1.50 -2.20
CA HIS A 74 -13.56 2.77 -2.17
C HIS A 74 -14.92 2.67 -2.86
N LYS A 75 -15.01 1.95 -3.99
CA LYS A 75 -16.27 1.68 -4.68
C LYS A 75 -17.21 0.85 -3.82
N GLU A 76 -16.71 -0.20 -3.15
CA GLU A 76 -17.47 -0.99 -2.19
C GLU A 76 -17.98 -0.13 -1.04
N TYR A 77 -17.12 0.70 -0.45
CA TYR A 77 -17.52 1.63 0.62
C TYR A 77 -18.59 2.61 0.16
N ILE A 78 -18.45 3.20 -1.03
CA ILE A 78 -19.46 4.09 -1.60
C ILE A 78 -20.77 3.32 -1.86
N LYS A 79 -20.70 2.07 -2.32
CA LYS A 79 -21.89 1.24 -2.56
C LYS A 79 -22.65 1.01 -1.27
N MET A 80 -21.98 0.64 -0.18
CA MET A 80 -22.61 0.48 1.14
C MET A 80 -23.26 1.78 1.65
N LEU A 81 -22.60 2.92 1.44
CA LEU A 81 -23.19 4.22 1.78
C LEU A 81 -24.43 4.52 0.94
N LYS A 82 -24.38 4.24 -0.37
CA LYS A 82 -25.51 4.42 -1.28
C LYS A 82 -26.70 3.54 -0.91
N GLU A 83 -26.46 2.27 -0.63
CA GLU A 83 -27.50 1.33 -0.18
C GLU A 83 -28.15 1.81 1.12
N ARG A 84 -27.36 2.33 2.06
CA ARG A 84 -27.90 2.91 3.29
C ARG A 84 -28.73 4.18 3.02
N THR A 85 -28.27 5.05 2.14
CA THR A 85 -29.03 6.28 1.81
C THR A 85 -30.31 5.97 1.04
N GLU A 86 -30.28 4.97 0.15
CA GLU A 86 -31.45 4.50 -0.58
C GLU A 86 -32.47 3.89 0.39
N ALA A 87 -32.04 3.01 1.30
CA ALA A 87 -32.92 2.47 2.34
C ALA A 87 -33.51 3.55 3.28
N LEU A 88 -32.79 4.66 3.50
CA LEU A 88 -33.33 5.79 4.26
C LEU A 88 -34.31 6.63 3.44
N ALA A 89 -34.07 6.81 2.14
CA ALA A 89 -34.99 7.51 1.25
C ALA A 89 -36.29 6.71 1.07
N ASP A 90 -36.20 5.41 0.85
CA ASP A 90 -37.38 4.52 0.76
C ASP A 90 -38.20 4.57 2.07
N ALA A 91 -37.54 4.62 3.22
CA ALA A 91 -38.21 4.74 4.52
C ALA A 91 -38.80 6.13 4.77
N GLU A 92 -38.24 7.19 4.17
CA GLU A 92 -38.78 8.55 4.24
C GLU A 92 -40.03 8.66 3.37
N ASP A 93 -40.02 8.12 2.16
CA ASP A 93 -41.19 8.02 1.27
C ASP A 93 -42.32 7.21 1.95
N ASP A 94 -42.01 6.04 2.52
CA ASP A 94 -42.99 5.23 3.26
C ASP A 94 -43.56 5.99 4.49
N LEU A 95 -42.74 6.80 5.15
CA LEU A 95 -43.16 7.61 6.29
C LEU A 95 -44.01 8.80 5.86
N GLU A 96 -43.69 9.46 4.75
CA GLU A 96 -44.51 10.53 4.17
C GLU A 96 -45.89 10.00 3.75
N ASP A 97 -45.95 8.81 3.15
CA ASP A 97 -47.20 8.14 2.81
C ASP A 97 -48.00 7.77 4.08
N ALA A 98 -47.34 7.27 5.13
CA ALA A 98 -47.98 6.98 6.41
C ALA A 98 -48.48 8.27 7.11
N ILE A 99 -47.71 9.35 7.08
CA ILE A 99 -48.10 10.65 7.63
C ILE A 99 -49.30 11.17 6.86
N THR A 100 -49.26 11.21 5.53
CA THR A 100 -50.39 11.70 4.72
C THR A 100 -51.64 10.84 4.87
N ALA A 101 -51.50 9.52 5.07
CA ALA A 101 -52.62 8.62 5.34
C ALA A 101 -53.24 8.79 6.74
N THR A 102 -52.44 9.17 7.74
CA THR A 102 -52.89 9.34 9.14
C THR A 102 -53.30 10.77 9.47
N THR A 103 -52.75 11.76 8.79
CA THR A 103 -53.06 13.18 9.03
C THR A 103 -54.30 13.58 8.25
N GLU A 104 -55.39 13.81 8.97
CA GLU A 104 -56.56 14.49 8.42
C GLU A 104 -56.21 15.98 8.22
N SER A 105 -56.17 16.42 6.96
CA SER A 105 -55.98 17.83 6.62
C SER A 105 -57.34 18.48 6.36
N VAL A 106 -57.65 19.53 7.12
CA VAL A 106 -58.90 20.27 6.97
C VAL A 106 -58.60 21.66 6.42
N HIS A 107 -59.16 21.95 5.25
CA HIS A 107 -59.07 23.27 4.62
C HIS A 107 -60.20 24.16 5.10
N TYR A 108 -59.84 25.29 5.71
CA TYR A 108 -60.78 26.32 6.14
C TYR A 108 -60.60 27.56 5.27
N ASP A 109 -61.62 27.85 4.47
CA ASP A 109 -61.61 29.02 3.60
C ASP A 109 -62.14 30.24 4.36
N HIS A 110 -61.29 31.24 4.52
CA HIS A 110 -61.63 32.50 5.17
C HIS A 110 -61.70 33.61 4.11
N PRO A 111 -62.51 34.66 4.31
CA PRO A 111 -62.82 35.65 3.27
C PRO A 111 -61.62 36.39 2.65
N ASN A 112 -60.44 36.37 3.28
CA ASN A 112 -59.22 37.00 2.77
C ASN A 112 -58.01 36.05 2.64
N HIS A 113 -58.16 34.76 2.98
CA HIS A 113 -57.09 33.76 2.91
C HIS A 113 -57.62 32.35 3.22
N THR A 114 -56.93 31.32 2.74
CA THR A 114 -57.26 29.93 3.10
C THR A 114 -56.24 29.42 4.12
N VAL A 115 -56.71 28.77 5.18
CA VAL A 115 -55.87 28.15 6.22
C VAL A 115 -56.03 26.63 6.13
N THR A 116 -54.91 25.92 6.04
CA THR A 116 -54.89 24.45 6.13
C THR A 116 -54.44 24.07 7.53
N VAL A 117 -55.29 23.36 8.27
CA VAL A 117 -54.95 22.85 9.60
C VAL A 117 -54.73 21.35 9.49
N THR A 118 -53.51 20.90 9.78
CA THR A 118 -53.13 19.49 9.79
C THR A 118 -53.09 19.00 11.24
N THR A 119 -54.02 18.13 11.63
CA THR A 119 -54.05 17.55 12.98
C THR A 119 -53.27 16.25 13.01
N ILE A 120 -52.41 16.08 14.03
CA ILE A 120 -51.67 14.83 14.27
C ILE A 120 -52.41 14.10 15.40
N SER A 121 -53.16 13.05 15.06
CA SER A 121 -54.14 12.37 15.93
C SER A 121 -53.54 11.77 17.20
N ASP A 122 -52.30 11.30 17.14
CA ASP A 122 -51.69 10.45 18.19
C ASP A 122 -50.49 11.11 18.90
N LEU A 123 -50.40 12.44 18.88
CA LEU A 123 -49.32 13.15 19.56
C LEU A 123 -49.61 13.22 21.08
N ASP A 124 -49.22 12.18 21.82
CA ASP A 124 -49.30 12.17 23.28
C ASP A 124 -48.30 13.18 23.87
N LEU A 125 -48.79 14.40 24.13
CA LEU A 125 -48.01 15.49 24.75
C LEU A 125 -47.76 15.27 26.24
N THR A 126 -48.31 14.21 26.83
CA THR A 126 -47.90 13.80 28.17
C THR A 126 -46.47 13.28 28.06
N GLY A 127 -45.52 13.97 28.70
CA GLY A 127 -44.06 13.75 28.53
C GLY A 127 -43.52 12.38 28.97
N ALA A 128 -44.37 11.34 29.08
CA ALA A 128 -44.04 9.99 29.48
C ALA A 128 -43.28 9.21 28.38
N HIS A 129 -43.58 9.43 27.10
CA HIS A 129 -42.98 8.63 26.01
C HIS A 129 -41.66 9.23 25.45
N LEU A 130 -41.39 10.52 25.67
CA LEU A 130 -40.22 11.22 25.11
C LEU A 130 -38.87 10.80 25.73
N LEU A 131 -38.88 10.08 26.85
CA LEU A 131 -37.69 9.69 27.61
C LEU A 131 -37.53 8.18 27.80
N SER A 132 -38.38 7.35 27.20
CA SER A 132 -38.24 5.90 27.31
C SER A 132 -37.25 5.40 26.24
N PRO A 133 -36.12 4.79 26.61
CA PRO A 133 -35.29 4.11 25.63
C PRO A 133 -36.09 2.93 25.10
N ALA A 134 -36.20 2.81 23.77
CA ALA A 134 -36.85 1.68 23.13
C ALA A 134 -36.12 0.38 23.47
N THR A 135 -36.46 -0.23 24.60
CA THR A 135 -36.08 -1.59 24.95
C THR A 135 -37.02 -2.52 24.22
N HIS A 136 -36.43 -3.28 23.31
CA HIS A 136 -37.04 -4.41 22.63
C HIS A 136 -37.90 -5.23 23.59
N GLN A 137 -39.17 -5.41 23.22
CA GLN A 137 -40.06 -6.35 23.86
C GLN A 137 -39.51 -7.77 23.70
N ALA A 138 -39.01 -8.35 24.78
CA ALA A 138 -39.13 -9.76 25.07
C ALA A 138 -38.74 -10.02 26.53
N ASP A 139 -39.60 -10.82 27.17
CA ASP A 139 -39.34 -11.63 28.35
C ASP A 139 -39.66 -11.02 29.71
N GLU A 140 -40.70 -11.59 30.31
CA GLU A 140 -41.07 -11.43 31.69
C GLU A 140 -40.08 -12.14 32.61
N GLY A 141 -39.76 -11.51 33.73
CA GLY A 141 -39.60 -12.25 34.98
C GLY A 141 -38.26 -12.10 35.68
N SER A 142 -38.40 -11.84 36.99
CA SER A 142 -37.47 -12.06 38.09
C SER A 142 -36.59 -10.87 38.52
N GLU A 143 -36.98 -10.35 39.69
CA GLU A 143 -36.21 -9.48 40.56
C GLU A 143 -34.95 -10.18 41.13
N ALA A 144 -33.90 -9.40 41.40
CA ALA A 144 -32.97 -9.68 42.49
C ALA A 144 -32.23 -8.40 42.90
N GLU A 145 -32.27 -8.12 44.20
CA GLU A 145 -31.76 -6.94 44.88
C GLU A 145 -30.23 -6.77 44.89
N GLU A 146 -29.87 -5.49 45.01
CA GLU A 146 -28.78 -4.86 45.76
C GLU A 146 -27.78 -5.76 46.54
N LYS A 147 -26.47 -5.53 46.30
CA LYS A 147 -25.47 -5.24 47.35
C LYS A 147 -24.12 -4.87 46.76
N GLY A 148 -23.55 -3.76 47.26
CA GLY A 148 -22.21 -3.31 46.94
C GLY A 148 -21.12 -4.06 47.69
N GLU A 149 -19.88 -3.86 47.25
CA GLU A 149 -18.67 -3.88 48.07
C GLU A 149 -17.53 -3.22 47.27
N GLU A 150 -16.92 -2.21 47.89
CA GLU A 150 -15.70 -1.54 47.45
C GLU A 150 -14.49 -2.46 47.72
N GLU A 151 -13.79 -2.91 46.67
CA GLU A 151 -12.42 -3.41 46.80
C GLU A 151 -11.47 -2.50 46.03
N GLU A 152 -10.46 -2.00 46.74
CA GLU A 152 -9.37 -1.18 46.22
C GLU A 152 -8.62 -1.88 45.07
N GLU A 153 -8.91 -1.48 43.83
CA GLU A 153 -8.16 -1.93 42.66
C GLU A 153 -6.72 -1.38 42.69
N LYS A 154 -5.76 -2.24 43.03
CA LYS A 154 -4.35 -2.01 42.71
C LYS A 154 -4.20 -2.00 41.18
N THR A 155 -4.22 -0.81 40.59
CA THR A 155 -4.02 -0.63 39.15
C THR A 155 -2.60 -1.06 38.75
N ASN A 156 -2.49 -2.24 38.15
CA ASN A 156 -1.24 -2.71 37.55
C ASN A 156 -0.93 -1.81 36.33
N ALA A 157 0.09 -0.96 36.45
CA ALA A 157 0.51 -0.06 35.38
C ALA A 157 0.82 -0.81 34.08
N MET A 158 0.28 -0.33 32.96
CA MET A 158 0.46 -0.95 31.64
C MET A 158 1.94 -1.11 31.26
N PRO A 159 2.32 -2.22 30.60
CA PRO A 159 3.68 -2.42 30.16
C PRO A 159 4.12 -1.33 29.18
N LYS A 160 5.22 -0.62 29.49
CA LYS A 160 5.80 0.46 28.67
C LYS A 160 6.30 0.03 27.27
N ARG A 161 6.13 -1.25 26.91
CA ARG A 161 6.52 -1.83 25.63
C ARG A 161 5.35 -2.67 25.16
N ALA A 162 4.89 -2.42 23.93
CA ALA A 162 3.92 -3.30 23.27
C ALA A 162 4.45 -4.74 23.33
N GLY A 163 3.65 -5.64 23.93
CA GLY A 163 3.97 -7.06 23.95
C GLY A 163 4.22 -7.59 22.54
N ASN A 164 4.96 -8.70 22.43
CA ASN A 164 5.20 -9.32 21.13
C ASN A 164 3.85 -9.55 20.42
N PRO A 165 3.71 -9.15 19.14
CA PRO A 165 2.45 -9.30 18.44
C PRO A 165 1.97 -10.76 18.53
N ILE A 166 0.66 -10.93 18.69
CA ILE A 166 -0.01 -12.23 18.73
C ILE A 166 0.03 -12.79 17.31
N VAL A 167 1.19 -13.30 16.92
CA VAL A 167 1.43 -13.96 15.65
C VAL A 167 1.68 -15.44 15.92
N ASN A 168 1.06 -16.30 15.11
CA ASN A 168 1.20 -17.74 15.25
C ASN A 168 2.69 -18.18 15.11
N LYS A 169 3.04 -19.35 15.66
CA LYS A 169 4.42 -19.86 15.67
C LYS A 169 5.00 -19.97 14.25
N LYS A 170 4.16 -20.31 13.26
CA LYS A 170 4.53 -20.41 11.84
C LYS A 170 4.98 -19.05 11.29
N ILE A 171 4.20 -18.00 11.46
CA ILE A 171 4.54 -16.63 11.04
C ILE A 171 5.80 -16.16 11.75
N ARG A 172 5.96 -16.37 13.06
CA ARG A 172 7.20 -16.02 13.79
C ARG A 172 8.44 -16.67 13.16
N SER A 173 8.37 -17.96 12.87
CA SER A 173 9.48 -18.71 12.27
C SER A 173 9.81 -18.24 10.84
N LEU A 174 8.78 -17.96 10.03
CA LEU A 174 8.94 -17.47 8.66
C LEU A 174 9.53 -16.06 8.65
N THR A 175 9.04 -15.17 9.51
CA THR A 175 9.57 -13.80 9.63
C THR A 175 11.03 -13.81 10.07
N ALA A 176 11.40 -14.65 11.03
CA ALA A 176 12.79 -14.83 11.43
C ALA A 176 13.67 -15.35 10.27
N ALA A 177 13.20 -16.37 9.54
CA ALA A 177 13.91 -16.91 8.38
C ALA A 177 14.13 -15.84 7.28
N LEU A 178 13.09 -15.06 6.96
CA LEU A 178 13.18 -13.96 6.00
C LEU A 178 14.19 -12.89 6.46
N ASN A 179 14.16 -12.51 7.73
CA ASN A 179 15.09 -11.52 8.28
C ASN A 179 16.56 -12.00 8.26
N THR A 180 16.81 -13.30 8.44
CA THR A 180 18.17 -13.86 8.29
C THR A 180 18.67 -13.84 6.84
N TYR A 181 17.79 -14.07 5.87
CA TYR A 181 18.15 -14.08 4.46
C TYR A 181 18.41 -12.65 3.94
N THR A 182 17.62 -11.67 4.37
CA THR A 182 17.78 -10.26 3.97
C THR A 182 19.02 -9.62 4.62
N THR A 183 19.31 -9.90 5.88
CA THR A 183 20.50 -9.38 6.58
C THR A 183 21.80 -9.98 6.04
N LYS A 184 21.83 -11.26 5.64
CA LYS A 184 23.00 -11.88 4.99
C LYS A 184 23.27 -11.30 3.59
N ARG A 185 22.23 -10.86 2.86
CA ARG A 185 22.42 -10.12 1.61
C ARG A 185 22.96 -8.71 1.83
N LYS A 186 22.56 -8.03 2.92
CA LYS A 186 23.05 -6.69 3.29
C LYS A 186 24.51 -6.69 3.77
N ARG A 187 24.96 -7.74 4.48
CA ARG A 187 26.34 -7.84 4.99
C ARG A 187 27.40 -8.21 3.94
N LYS A 188 27.01 -8.59 2.72
CA LYS A 188 27.97 -8.87 1.64
C LYS A 188 28.49 -7.61 0.94
N GLY A 189 28.00 -6.43 1.33
CA GLY A 189 28.53 -5.12 0.94
C GLY A 189 29.04 -4.37 2.16
N LYS A 190 30.37 -4.28 2.27
CA LYS A 190 31.13 -3.38 3.14
C LYS A 190 30.81 -3.41 4.65
N GLN A 191 31.61 -4.17 5.40
CA GLN A 191 31.87 -3.87 6.80
C GLN A 191 33.39 -3.76 6.99
N GLU A 192 33.92 -2.61 6.57
CA GLU A 192 35.21 -2.13 7.06
C GLU A 192 34.97 -1.52 8.45
N GLY A 193 35.78 -1.96 9.42
CA GLY A 193 36.14 -1.25 10.64
C GLY A 193 35.02 -0.62 11.47
N ARG A 194 34.60 -1.33 12.53
CA ARG A 194 34.42 -0.73 13.87
C ARG A 194 34.15 -1.81 14.91
N GLY A 195 35.00 -1.83 15.93
CA GLY A 195 34.55 -2.02 17.32
C GLY A 195 34.37 -3.46 17.79
N ARG A 196 35.39 -3.93 18.50
CA ARG A 196 35.36 -4.93 19.58
C ARG A 196 34.07 -4.85 20.42
N GLN A 197 33.49 -6.01 20.74
CA GLN A 197 33.18 -6.51 22.10
C GLN A 197 32.10 -7.61 22.03
N GLY A 198 32.28 -8.65 22.85
CA GLY A 198 31.24 -9.65 23.11
C GLY A 198 31.56 -11.06 22.65
N ARG A 199 32.58 -11.68 23.28
CA ARG A 199 32.68 -13.14 23.39
C ARG A 199 31.77 -13.56 24.55
N PRO A 200 30.78 -14.45 24.38
CA PRO A 200 30.35 -15.31 25.47
C PRO A 200 30.98 -16.68 25.24
N THR A 201 31.81 -17.07 26.19
CA THR A 201 32.32 -18.43 26.39
C THR A 201 31.19 -19.35 26.84
N ASP A 202 31.38 -20.63 26.50
CA ASP A 202 30.78 -21.81 27.11
C ASP A 202 29.26 -21.97 27.11
N LYS A 203 28.76 -22.61 26.04
CA LYS A 203 27.74 -23.65 26.16
C LYS A 203 28.11 -24.82 25.24
N ARG A 204 28.69 -25.88 25.83
CA ARG A 204 28.71 -27.21 25.22
C ARG A 204 27.26 -27.70 25.10
N PRO A 205 26.79 -28.19 23.94
CA PRO A 205 25.64 -29.07 23.90
C PRO A 205 26.11 -30.52 23.97
N ALA A 206 25.42 -31.28 24.82
CA ALA A 206 25.63 -32.68 25.08
C ALA A 206 25.52 -33.55 23.81
N ILE A 207 26.22 -34.67 23.87
CA ILE A 207 26.16 -35.81 22.97
C ILE A 207 24.70 -36.27 22.86
N THR A 208 24.12 -36.15 21.68
CA THR A 208 23.02 -37.02 21.24
C THR A 208 23.31 -37.41 19.80
N GLU A 209 23.56 -38.70 19.61
CA GLU A 209 23.80 -39.35 18.35
C GLU A 209 22.69 -39.02 17.35
N SER A 210 23.04 -38.40 16.22
CA SER A 210 22.15 -38.40 15.05
C SER A 210 22.96 -38.25 13.76
N LYS A 211 23.20 -39.41 13.15
CA LYS A 211 23.30 -39.69 11.71
C LYS A 211 23.87 -38.57 10.84
N HIS A 212 25.13 -38.76 10.42
CA HIS A 212 25.80 -38.00 9.37
C HIS A 212 24.91 -37.81 8.13
N LYS A 213 24.36 -36.61 7.94
CA LYS A 213 23.84 -36.18 6.64
C LYS A 213 25.03 -35.73 5.79
N GLY A 214 25.30 -36.47 4.71
CA GLY A 214 26.37 -36.22 3.74
C GLY A 214 26.27 -34.86 3.05
N GLY A 215 26.69 -33.81 3.75
CA GLY A 215 26.67 -32.43 3.29
C GLY A 215 28.02 -31.98 2.75
N LYS A 216 28.18 -32.05 1.42
CA LYS A 216 29.07 -31.22 0.57
C LYS A 216 30.38 -30.74 1.24
N THR A 217 31.44 -31.53 1.10
CA THR A 217 32.81 -31.08 1.43
C THR A 217 33.16 -29.80 0.65
N SER A 218 33.72 -28.80 1.30
CA SER A 218 34.26 -27.60 0.63
C SER A 218 35.37 -27.96 -0.36
N LYS A 219 35.49 -27.23 -1.48
CA LYS A 219 36.57 -27.40 -2.48
C LYS A 219 37.97 -27.37 -1.85
N ARG A 220 38.15 -26.58 -0.78
CA ARG A 220 39.40 -26.50 -0.01
C ARG A 220 39.66 -27.76 0.83
N GLN A 221 38.61 -28.38 1.35
CA GLN A 221 38.70 -29.60 2.17
C GLN A 221 39.04 -30.81 1.29
N ARG A 222 38.46 -30.90 0.09
CA ARG A 222 38.80 -31.93 -0.91
C ARG A 222 40.28 -31.87 -1.32
N ARG A 223 40.78 -30.68 -1.66
CA ARG A 223 42.20 -30.46 -2.02
C ARG A 223 43.17 -30.88 -0.92
N ARG A 224 42.80 -30.71 0.35
CA ARG A 224 43.64 -31.11 1.48
C ARG A 224 43.71 -32.63 1.66
N GLN A 225 42.66 -33.36 1.30
CA GLN A 225 42.65 -34.82 1.40
C GLN A 225 43.33 -35.49 0.20
N THR A 226 43.13 -34.98 -1.02
CA THR A 226 43.72 -35.57 -2.24
C THR A 226 45.11 -35.03 -2.57
N GLY A 227 45.65 -34.11 -1.77
CA GLY A 227 46.88 -33.36 -2.06
C GLY A 227 48.17 -33.91 -1.45
N LYS A 228 48.12 -35.01 -0.69
CA LYS A 228 49.33 -35.66 -0.18
C LYS A 228 49.81 -36.67 -1.20
N LYS A 229 50.65 -36.25 -2.15
CA LYS A 229 51.45 -37.17 -2.97
C LYS A 229 52.42 -37.88 -2.03
N VAL A 230 52.21 -39.18 -1.83
CA VAL A 230 53.22 -40.08 -1.25
C VAL A 230 54.32 -40.20 -2.29
N HIS A 231 55.54 -39.79 -1.94
CA HIS A 231 56.72 -40.07 -2.74
C HIS A 231 57.03 -41.54 -2.52
N HIS A 232 56.75 -42.41 -3.50
CA HIS A 232 57.41 -43.71 -3.53
C HIS A 232 58.86 -43.46 -3.96
N GLN A 233 59.77 -43.96 -3.15
CA GLN A 233 61.18 -44.10 -3.47
C GLN A 233 61.33 -45.52 -3.99
N ASP A 234 61.77 -45.65 -5.24
CA ASP A 234 62.41 -46.85 -5.77
C ASP A 234 63.89 -46.50 -5.98
#